data_AF-H2YH07-F1
#
_entry.id   AF-H2YH07-F1
#
_cell.length_a   1.000
_cell.length_b   1.000
_cell.length_c   1.000
_cell.angle_alpha   90.00
_cell.angle_beta   90.00
_cell.angle_gamma   90.00
#
_symmetry.space_group_name_H-M   'P 1'
#
loop_
_entity.id
_entity.type
_entity.pdbx_description
1 polymer ?
#
loop_
_entity_poly.entity_id
_entity_poly.type
_entity_poly.pdbx_seq_one_letter_code
_entity_poly.pdbx_strand_id
1 'polypeptide(L)'
;MFDFRYSKHISFIRCKFANIGYTAIHASMVYNFNVQHCTFKDVGNMPLTVGYNGNIQHKYATRRVNIKRNTFEGCGVYTMYQPSCIHVKGIARISVHDNDVSMSSYAGIRAGWQNTFAPDYNNKRSVFSIKRNHIHHYGNGILNDFAGVYMSSNMLDCGIKQNMSVCHLHARVEENAIHHSRAFYYGAIGVYSDTAASSIKVTKNWIYKLSDCAVNFHCGQNNAAVNNMIYHTSAKRVFGLCNRSVGPHGRMPKQTMEFSKNVIYLNVTGAHLYGRGDKWNNDAPTVRRNNYYFKGFSQQQFDRFFSKTYRTWRDWNRVARMDRGSIIANPRFVNVNRDDYRLSKRSPARKMIWSVDLRNVVKRSGACFG
;
A
#
# COMPACT_ATOMS: atom_id res chain seq x y z
N MET A 1 -18.71 21.67 3.91
CA MET A 1 -17.31 21.31 4.23
C MET A 1 -16.99 21.89 5.60
N PHE A 2 -16.43 21.09 6.52
CA PHE A 2 -15.82 21.59 7.74
C PHE A 2 -14.32 21.82 7.49
N ASP A 3 -13.82 23.04 7.73
CA ASP A 3 -12.39 23.38 7.61
C ASP A 3 -11.83 23.81 8.98
N PHE A 4 -10.83 23.10 9.47
CA PHE A 4 -10.14 23.43 10.72
C PHE A 4 -8.66 23.63 10.48
N ARG A 5 -8.12 24.74 11.01
CA ARG A 5 -6.69 25.06 10.95
C ARG A 5 -6.19 25.41 12.33
N TYR A 6 -4.94 25.04 12.64
CA TYR A 6 -4.26 25.43 13.88
C TYR A 6 -5.09 25.13 15.14
N SER A 7 -5.65 23.92 15.18
CA SER A 7 -6.66 23.54 16.16
C SER A 7 -6.25 22.30 16.97
N LYS A 8 -6.85 22.12 18.15
CA LYS A 8 -6.59 20.97 19.02
C LYS A 8 -7.88 20.38 19.59
N HIS A 9 -7.85 19.08 19.92
CA HIS A 9 -8.95 18.37 20.58
C HIS A 9 -10.27 18.38 19.81
N ILE A 10 -10.21 18.12 18.50
CA ILE A 10 -11.41 18.01 17.65
C ILE A 10 -11.78 16.52 17.52
N SER A 11 -13.06 16.22 17.70
CA SER A 11 -13.59 14.87 17.53
C SER A 11 -14.90 14.87 16.74
N PHE A 12 -14.99 14.00 15.74
CA PHE A 12 -16.22 13.62 15.06
C PHE A 12 -16.55 12.19 15.46
N ILE A 13 -17.71 11.97 16.06
CA ILE A 13 -18.11 10.68 16.61
C ILE A 13 -19.52 10.36 16.14
N ARG A 14 -19.69 9.23 15.45
CA ARG A 14 -21.02 8.77 14.96
C ARG A 14 -21.73 9.79 14.06
N CYS A 15 -20.97 10.53 13.27
CA CYS A 15 -21.51 11.49 12.30
C CYS A 15 -21.76 10.84 10.93
N LYS A 16 -22.70 11.39 10.16
CA LYS A 16 -22.92 11.01 8.76
C LYS A 16 -22.64 12.22 7.86
N PHE A 17 -21.80 12.02 6.86
CA PHE A 17 -21.48 12.97 5.80
C PHE A 17 -21.90 12.36 4.48
N ALA A 18 -22.89 12.93 3.80
CA ALA A 18 -23.40 12.37 2.56
C ALA A 18 -23.77 13.42 1.52
N ASN A 19 -23.67 13.07 0.24
CA ASN A 19 -24.08 13.88 -0.90
C ASN A 19 -23.35 15.24 -0.92
N ILE A 20 -22.02 15.20 -0.80
CA ILE A 20 -21.18 16.40 -0.68
C ILE A 20 -20.38 16.58 -1.96
N GLY A 21 -20.56 17.70 -2.66
CA GLY A 21 -19.93 17.94 -3.96
C GLY A 21 -18.39 17.98 -3.98
N TYR A 22 -17.73 18.11 -2.82
CA TYR A 22 -16.26 18.17 -2.76
C TYR A 22 -15.67 17.45 -1.54
N THR A 23 -15.25 18.15 -0.50
CA THR A 23 -14.62 17.59 0.72
C THR A 23 -15.55 17.75 1.92
N ALA A 24 -15.71 16.69 2.71
CA ALA A 24 -16.54 16.76 3.92
C ALA A 24 -15.79 17.39 5.08
N ILE A 25 -14.59 16.87 5.39
CA ILE A 25 -13.73 17.39 6.46
C ILE A 25 -12.33 17.66 5.91
N HIS A 26 -11.91 18.92 6.02
CA HIS A 26 -10.54 19.37 5.82
C HIS A 26 -9.98 19.83 7.17
N ALA A 27 -8.91 19.20 7.63
CA ALA A 27 -8.17 19.64 8.81
C ALA A 27 -6.72 19.90 8.41
N SER A 28 -6.06 20.90 8.97
CA SER A 28 -4.63 21.12 8.74
C SER A 28 -3.97 21.73 9.96
N MET A 29 -2.73 21.33 10.26
CA MET A 29 -2.04 21.76 11.47
C MET A 29 -2.92 21.51 12.71
N VAL A 30 -3.16 20.23 13.02
CA VAL A 30 -4.03 19.81 14.12
C VAL A 30 -3.34 18.91 15.12
N TYR A 31 -3.70 19.06 16.40
CA TYR A 31 -3.22 18.20 17.47
C TYR A 31 -4.37 17.47 18.16
N ASN A 32 -4.30 16.15 18.27
CA ASN A 32 -5.37 15.33 18.87
C ASN A 32 -6.69 15.47 18.10
N PHE A 33 -6.72 14.90 16.90
CA PHE A 33 -7.85 14.95 15.97
C PHE A 33 -8.40 13.53 15.79
N ASN A 34 -9.69 13.32 16.09
CA ASN A 34 -10.31 11.99 16.07
C ASN A 34 -11.53 11.97 15.14
N VAL A 35 -11.62 10.98 14.26
CA VAL A 35 -12.81 10.68 13.45
C VAL A 35 -13.15 9.21 13.67
N GLN A 36 -14.29 8.96 14.30
CA GLN A 36 -14.63 7.64 14.78
C GLN A 36 -16.10 7.29 14.57
N HIS A 37 -16.37 6.07 14.09
CA HIS A 37 -17.74 5.58 13.86
C HIS A 37 -18.56 6.45 12.91
N CYS A 38 -17.90 7.22 12.04
CA CYS A 38 -18.58 8.07 11.06
C CYS A 38 -18.80 7.33 9.74
N THR A 39 -19.81 7.78 9.00
CA THR A 39 -20.06 7.34 7.63
C THR A 39 -19.84 8.49 6.67
N PHE A 40 -19.08 8.25 5.62
CA PHE A 40 -18.86 9.15 4.49
C PHE A 40 -19.38 8.45 3.23
N LYS A 41 -20.42 9.01 2.61
CA LYS A 41 -21.05 8.39 1.44
C LYS A 41 -21.23 9.42 0.33
N ASP A 42 -20.91 9.06 -0.91
CA ASP A 42 -21.12 9.94 -2.07
C ASP A 42 -20.50 11.33 -1.88
N VAL A 43 -19.16 11.35 -1.89
CA VAL A 43 -18.37 12.57 -1.71
C VAL A 43 -17.53 12.85 -2.94
N GLY A 44 -17.70 14.05 -3.50
CA GLY A 44 -17.22 14.42 -4.83
C GLY A 44 -15.70 14.39 -5.00
N ASN A 45 -14.92 14.69 -3.94
CA ASN A 45 -13.46 14.58 -3.97
C ASN A 45 -12.91 13.73 -2.81
N MET A 46 -12.35 14.36 -1.76
CA MET A 46 -11.77 13.67 -0.61
C MET A 46 -12.68 13.83 0.60
N PRO A 47 -13.37 12.78 1.08
CA PRO A 47 -14.21 12.88 2.28
C PRO A 47 -13.46 13.40 3.50
N LEU A 48 -12.26 12.88 3.77
CA LEU A 48 -11.46 13.27 4.92
C LEU A 48 -10.02 13.53 4.51
N THR A 49 -9.56 14.76 4.72
CA THR A 49 -8.17 15.14 4.54
C THR A 49 -7.61 15.82 5.79
N VAL A 50 -6.40 15.41 6.17
CA VAL A 50 -5.65 15.97 7.29
C VAL A 50 -4.28 16.42 6.78
N GLY A 51 -4.08 17.73 6.69
CA GLY A 51 -2.92 18.39 6.15
C GLY A 51 -1.83 18.69 7.17
N TYR A 52 -0.65 19.02 6.64
CA TYR A 52 0.54 19.49 7.34
C TYR A 52 1.31 20.41 6.40
N ASN A 53 1.87 21.51 6.92
CA ASN A 53 2.48 22.57 6.11
C ASN A 53 4.02 22.56 6.09
N GLY A 54 4.68 21.60 6.73
CA GLY A 54 6.15 21.55 6.78
C GLY A 54 6.78 22.17 8.03
N ASN A 55 6.04 22.91 8.87
CA ASN A 55 6.58 23.47 10.11
C ASN A 55 6.48 22.48 11.27
N ILE A 56 7.55 21.73 11.50
CA ILE A 56 7.65 20.69 12.53
C ILE A 56 7.64 21.22 13.97
N GLN A 57 8.18 22.42 14.19
CA GLN A 57 8.30 23.06 15.50
C GLN A 57 7.02 23.74 15.95
N HIS A 58 6.07 23.92 15.03
CA HIS A 58 4.80 24.53 15.35
C HIS A 58 4.03 23.74 16.42
N LYS A 59 3.41 24.44 17.37
CA LYS A 59 2.61 23.81 18.45
C LYS A 59 1.44 22.98 17.92
N TYR A 60 0.91 23.35 16.75
CA TYR A 60 -0.13 22.61 16.04
C TYR A 60 0.39 21.74 14.89
N ALA A 61 1.70 21.49 14.79
CA ALA A 61 2.20 20.57 13.77
C ALA A 61 1.50 19.22 13.90
N THR A 62 1.02 18.69 12.78
CA THR A 62 -0.02 17.64 12.77
C THR A 62 0.43 16.37 13.48
N ARG A 63 -0.19 16.07 14.63
CA ARG A 63 0.17 14.96 15.51
C ARG A 63 -1.07 14.36 16.16
N ARG A 64 -0.98 13.08 16.54
CA ARG A 64 -2.07 12.37 17.27
C ARG A 64 -3.39 12.43 16.50
N VAL A 65 -3.34 11.98 15.25
CA VAL A 65 -4.52 11.86 14.39
C VAL A 65 -4.99 10.41 14.47
N ASN A 66 -6.28 10.22 14.73
CA ASN A 66 -6.87 8.91 14.87
C ASN A 66 -8.15 8.80 14.02
N ILE A 67 -8.10 8.01 12.96
CA ILE A 67 -9.21 7.78 12.04
C ILE A 67 -9.56 6.30 12.14
N LYS A 68 -10.66 5.97 12.84
CA LYS A 68 -10.97 4.58 13.14
C LYS A 68 -12.43 4.19 13.02
N ARG A 69 -12.69 2.97 12.58
CA ARG A 69 -14.04 2.38 12.54
C ARG A 69 -15.04 3.24 11.80
N ASN A 70 -14.60 3.87 10.72
CA ASN A 70 -15.47 4.64 9.83
C ASN A 70 -15.76 3.82 8.57
N THR A 71 -16.85 4.18 7.89
CA THR A 71 -17.21 3.64 6.57
C THR A 71 -17.09 4.76 5.55
N PHE A 72 -16.34 4.52 4.48
CA PHE A 72 -16.22 5.39 3.32
C PHE A 72 -16.71 4.64 2.08
N GLU A 73 -17.74 5.17 1.42
CA GLU A 73 -18.37 4.54 0.26
C GLU A 73 -18.62 5.59 -0.83
N GLY A 74 -17.95 5.47 -1.98
CA GLY A 74 -18.14 6.43 -3.08
C GLY A 74 -17.35 7.71 -2.83
N CYS A 75 -16.04 7.65 -3.04
CA CYS A 75 -15.14 8.80 -2.88
C CYS A 75 -14.60 9.23 -4.24
N GLY A 76 -14.53 10.53 -4.48
CA GLY A 76 -14.03 11.05 -5.76
C GLY A 76 -15.01 10.83 -6.90
N VAL A 77 -16.32 10.84 -6.61
CA VAL A 77 -17.38 10.50 -7.57
C VAL A 77 -17.45 11.50 -8.72
N TYR A 78 -17.15 12.77 -8.45
CA TYR A 78 -17.24 13.86 -9.43
C TYR A 78 -15.86 14.43 -9.78
N THR A 79 -15.03 14.70 -8.78
CA THR A 79 -13.72 15.30 -8.96
C THR A 79 -12.62 14.24 -9.02
N MET A 80 -12.09 14.02 -10.22
CA MET A 80 -11.12 12.96 -10.51
C MET A 80 -9.65 13.45 -10.52
N TYR A 81 -9.33 14.52 -9.80
CA TYR A 81 -7.95 14.99 -9.59
C TYR A 81 -7.23 14.17 -8.51
N GLN A 82 -7.02 12.87 -8.78
CA GLN A 82 -6.37 11.91 -7.88
C GLN A 82 -7.00 11.85 -6.46
N PRO A 83 -8.32 11.63 -6.33
CA PRO A 83 -9.02 11.61 -5.05
C PRO A 83 -8.60 10.43 -4.15
N SER A 84 -8.90 10.52 -2.86
CA SER A 84 -8.80 9.38 -1.95
C SER A 84 -9.84 9.51 -0.84
N CYS A 85 -10.35 8.40 -0.32
CA CYS A 85 -11.31 8.45 0.77
C CYS A 85 -10.71 9.09 2.04
N ILE A 86 -9.46 8.76 2.33
CA ILE A 86 -8.71 9.27 3.47
C ILE A 86 -7.34 9.77 2.98
N HIS A 87 -7.03 11.05 3.19
CA HIS A 87 -5.67 11.57 3.00
C HIS A 87 -5.12 12.10 4.32
N VAL A 88 -4.02 11.52 4.80
CA VAL A 88 -3.34 12.00 6.02
C VAL A 88 -1.90 12.42 5.79
N LYS A 89 -1.58 13.58 6.34
CA LYS A 89 -0.24 14.13 6.49
C LYS A 89 0.02 14.38 7.98
N GLY A 90 1.28 14.47 8.36
CA GLY A 90 1.68 14.79 9.72
C GLY A 90 3.03 14.21 10.09
N ILE A 91 3.40 14.39 11.35
CA ILE A 91 4.76 14.13 11.82
C ILE A 91 4.83 13.09 12.94
N ALA A 92 3.75 12.82 13.67
CA ALA A 92 3.79 11.75 14.67
C ALA A 92 2.40 11.21 15.04
N ARG A 93 2.32 9.90 15.29
CA ARG A 93 1.12 9.21 15.80
C ARG A 93 -0.11 9.46 14.92
N ILE A 94 0.04 9.18 13.63
CA ILE A 94 -1.05 9.21 12.65
C ILE A 94 -1.55 7.78 12.47
N SER A 95 -2.77 7.50 12.92
CA SER A 95 -3.36 6.17 12.94
C SER A 95 -4.62 6.14 12.08
N VAL A 96 -4.64 5.28 11.06
CA VAL A 96 -5.78 5.02 10.19
C VAL A 96 -6.07 3.53 10.26
N HIS A 97 -7.11 3.14 11.02
CA HIS A 97 -7.30 1.73 11.33
C HIS A 97 -8.73 1.27 11.51
N ASP A 98 -8.97 -0.02 11.23
CA ASP A 98 -10.30 -0.63 11.36
C ASP A 98 -11.38 0.12 10.55
N ASN A 99 -11.02 0.81 9.45
CA ASN A 99 -11.99 1.47 8.57
C ASN A 99 -12.37 0.56 7.41
N ASP A 100 -13.57 0.77 6.88
CA ASP A 100 -14.02 0.21 5.62
C ASP A 100 -14.02 1.29 4.54
N VAL A 101 -13.40 1.00 3.39
CA VAL A 101 -13.13 1.95 2.32
C VAL A 101 -13.46 1.31 0.98
N SER A 102 -14.48 1.84 0.31
CA SER A 102 -14.98 1.28 -0.93
C SER A 102 -15.37 2.31 -1.98
N MET A 103 -15.39 1.87 -3.24
CA MET A 103 -15.88 2.63 -4.39
C MET A 103 -15.16 3.98 -4.56
N SER A 104 -13.86 4.02 -4.29
CA SER A 104 -13.03 5.20 -4.58
C SER A 104 -12.64 5.22 -6.05
N SER A 105 -12.70 6.36 -6.73
CA SER A 105 -12.30 6.48 -8.14
C SER A 105 -10.78 6.46 -8.38
N TYR A 106 -9.96 6.58 -7.32
CA TYR A 106 -8.49 6.50 -7.39
C TYR A 106 -7.96 5.65 -6.23
N ALA A 107 -7.50 6.27 -5.13
CA ALA A 107 -6.88 5.57 -4.01
C ALA A 107 -7.85 5.38 -2.85
N GLY A 108 -7.67 4.32 -2.07
CA GLY A 108 -8.43 4.15 -0.82
C GLY A 108 -7.91 5.10 0.26
N ILE A 109 -6.69 4.86 0.70
CA ILE A 109 -6.01 5.60 1.76
C ILE A 109 -4.71 6.18 1.19
N ARG A 110 -4.52 7.48 1.35
CA ARG A 110 -3.29 8.19 1.03
C ARG A 110 -2.60 8.65 2.32
N ALA A 111 -1.30 8.35 2.46
CA ALA A 111 -0.49 8.84 3.57
C ALA A 111 0.79 9.54 3.08
N GLY A 112 1.10 10.69 3.66
CA GLY A 112 2.20 11.54 3.20
C GLY A 112 1.78 12.43 2.03
N TRP A 113 2.65 12.54 1.02
CA TRP A 113 2.62 13.62 0.03
C TRP A 113 2.89 14.99 0.67
N GLN A 114 3.92 14.99 1.50
CA GLN A 114 4.41 16.14 2.25
C GLN A 114 5.92 16.20 2.12
N ASN A 115 6.50 17.34 2.46
CA ASN A 115 7.93 17.42 2.70
C ASN A 115 8.21 16.55 3.93
N THR A 116 8.93 15.46 3.70
CA THR A 116 8.95 14.26 4.54
C THR A 116 9.93 14.40 5.70
N PHE A 117 9.82 15.52 6.42
CA PHE A 117 10.54 15.90 7.63
C PHE A 117 11.84 16.70 7.38
N ALA A 118 12.30 17.41 8.42
CA ALA A 118 13.57 18.11 8.39
C ALA A 118 14.73 17.10 8.26
N PRO A 119 15.90 17.52 7.73
CA PRO A 119 17.10 16.68 7.78
C PRO A 119 17.31 16.11 9.19
N ASP A 120 17.72 14.84 9.26
CA ASP A 120 17.96 14.11 10.51
C ASP A 120 16.74 13.87 11.41
N TYR A 121 15.52 14.01 10.88
CA TYR A 121 14.31 13.60 11.58
C TYR A 121 14.26 12.07 11.78
N ASN A 122 14.86 11.62 12.88
CA ASN A 122 14.86 10.22 13.29
C ASN A 122 14.01 10.03 14.54
N ASN A 123 12.73 9.73 14.37
CA ASN A 123 11.86 9.50 15.52
C ASN A 123 11.90 8.04 16.06
N LYS A 124 12.76 7.17 15.49
CA LYS A 124 12.88 5.70 15.75
C LYS A 124 11.54 4.93 15.76
N ARG A 125 10.42 5.55 15.40
CA ARG A 125 9.04 5.05 15.59
C ARG A 125 8.29 5.16 14.27
N SER A 126 7.13 4.53 14.18
CA SER A 126 6.24 4.75 13.02
C SER A 126 5.53 6.10 13.15
N VAL A 127 5.54 6.92 12.09
CA VAL A 127 4.69 8.11 11.98
C VAL A 127 3.29 7.71 11.60
N PHE A 128 3.17 6.93 10.51
CA PHE A 128 1.91 6.46 9.95
C PHE A 128 1.68 4.99 10.30
N SER A 129 0.48 4.70 10.80
CA SER A 129 0.02 3.37 11.16
C SER A 129 -1.29 3.10 10.43
N ILE A 130 -1.22 2.33 9.35
CA ILE A 130 -2.36 1.99 8.47
C ILE A 130 -2.68 0.51 8.70
N LYS A 131 -3.67 0.22 9.55
CA LYS A 131 -3.85 -1.12 10.10
C LYS A 131 -5.27 -1.64 10.06
N ARG A 132 -5.47 -2.92 9.75
CA ARG A 132 -6.80 -3.56 9.83
C ARG A 132 -7.91 -2.84 9.05
N ASN A 133 -7.55 -2.12 7.98
CA ASN A 133 -8.54 -1.53 7.11
C ASN A 133 -9.00 -2.57 6.08
N HIS A 134 -10.27 -2.48 5.70
CA HIS A 134 -10.83 -3.17 4.55
C HIS A 134 -10.90 -2.16 3.41
N ILE A 135 -10.15 -2.39 2.34
CA ILE A 135 -10.03 -1.47 1.22
C ILE A 135 -10.38 -2.23 -0.05
N HIS A 136 -11.48 -1.88 -0.69
CA HIS A 136 -12.01 -2.69 -1.77
C HIS A 136 -12.71 -1.92 -2.87
N HIS A 137 -12.80 -2.49 -4.07
CA HIS A 137 -13.54 -1.90 -5.18
C HIS A 137 -13.10 -0.46 -5.44
N TYR A 138 -11.82 -0.29 -5.82
CA TYR A 138 -11.22 1.03 -6.01
C TYR A 138 -10.59 1.19 -7.40
N GLY A 139 -10.54 2.44 -7.87
CA GLY A 139 -10.03 2.87 -9.17
C GLY A 139 -11.08 3.04 -10.26
N ASN A 140 -12.23 2.36 -10.13
CA ASN A 140 -13.38 2.40 -11.05
C ASN A 140 -13.07 2.18 -12.55
N GLY A 141 -11.85 1.81 -12.91
CA GLY A 141 -11.39 1.73 -14.31
C GLY A 141 -11.20 3.08 -14.99
N ILE A 142 -11.11 4.19 -14.25
CA ILE A 142 -11.10 5.55 -14.83
C ILE A 142 -9.72 6.18 -14.79
N LEU A 143 -9.01 6.05 -13.68
CA LEU A 143 -7.70 6.66 -13.47
C LEU A 143 -6.56 5.63 -13.56
N ASN A 144 -5.33 6.11 -13.44
CA ASN A 144 -4.11 5.30 -13.44
C ASN A 144 -3.21 5.65 -12.25
N ASP A 145 -2.18 4.83 -12.00
CA ASP A 145 -1.08 5.16 -11.07
C ASP A 145 -1.51 5.39 -9.61
N PHE A 146 -2.32 4.48 -9.07
CA PHE A 146 -2.83 4.55 -7.69
C PHE A 146 -2.75 3.21 -6.97
N ALA A 147 -3.14 3.23 -5.69
CA ALA A 147 -3.24 2.03 -4.87
C ALA A 147 -4.35 2.09 -3.83
N GLY A 148 -4.68 0.93 -3.27
CA GLY A 148 -5.57 0.83 -2.10
C GLY A 148 -4.95 1.59 -0.92
N VAL A 149 -3.66 1.36 -0.67
CA VAL A 149 -2.82 2.21 0.20
C VAL A 149 -1.73 2.87 -0.62
N TYR A 150 -1.84 4.18 -0.81
CA TYR A 150 -0.88 5.00 -1.55
C TYR A 150 -0.07 5.86 -0.59
N MET A 151 1.25 5.85 -0.73
CA MET A 151 2.18 6.61 0.09
C MET A 151 3.16 7.34 -0.80
N SER A 152 3.49 8.59 -0.51
CA SER A 152 4.48 9.33 -1.30
C SER A 152 5.26 10.33 -0.43
N SER A 153 6.50 10.61 -0.81
CA SER A 153 7.29 11.74 -0.34
C SER A 153 7.32 12.82 -1.41
N ASN A 154 7.46 14.10 -1.04
CA ASN A 154 7.69 15.13 -2.06
C ASN A 154 9.09 14.97 -2.66
N MET A 155 9.15 14.59 -3.94
CA MET A 155 10.39 14.20 -4.62
C MET A 155 11.40 15.35 -4.81
N LEU A 156 10.91 16.57 -5.08
CA LEU A 156 11.77 17.72 -5.40
C LEU A 156 12.83 17.93 -4.32
N ASP A 157 12.48 17.68 -3.06
CA ASP A 157 13.40 17.79 -1.92
C ASP A 157 14.32 16.56 -1.75
N CYS A 158 13.88 15.38 -2.20
CA CYS A 158 14.57 14.10 -2.06
C CYS A 158 15.69 13.87 -3.09
N GLY A 159 15.47 14.29 -4.34
CA GLY A 159 16.36 13.97 -5.46
C GLY A 159 17.64 14.82 -5.55
N ILE A 160 17.61 16.07 -5.07
CA ILE A 160 18.71 17.03 -5.24
C ILE A 160 19.87 16.75 -4.25
N LYS A 161 19.58 16.29 -3.04
CA LYS A 161 20.60 16.22 -1.97
C LYS A 161 21.23 14.86 -1.76
N GLN A 162 20.74 13.80 -2.42
CA GLN A 162 20.97 12.40 -1.99
C GLN A 162 20.68 12.17 -0.48
N ASN A 163 20.07 13.15 0.20
CA ASN A 163 19.86 13.17 1.62
C ASN A 163 18.52 12.51 1.91
N MET A 164 18.56 11.19 2.01
CA MET A 164 17.37 10.37 2.20
C MET A 164 16.72 10.52 3.58
N SER A 165 17.38 11.22 4.51
CA SER A 165 16.80 11.54 5.83
C SER A 165 15.44 12.23 5.72
N VAL A 166 15.20 12.97 4.62
CA VAL A 166 13.94 13.67 4.36
C VAL A 166 12.95 12.88 3.53
N CYS A 167 13.19 11.61 3.18
CA CYS A 167 12.29 10.76 2.37
C CYS A 167 11.65 9.62 3.17
N HIS A 168 12.02 9.48 4.45
CA HIS A 168 11.49 8.44 5.31
C HIS A 168 10.10 8.82 5.81
N LEU A 169 9.05 8.17 5.30
CA LEU A 169 7.69 8.32 5.85
C LEU A 169 7.51 7.60 7.18
N HIS A 170 8.33 6.58 7.46
CA HIS A 170 8.20 5.71 8.64
C HIS A 170 6.77 5.15 8.79
N ALA A 171 6.28 4.48 7.74
CA ALA A 171 4.92 3.95 7.70
C ALA A 171 4.88 2.43 7.99
N ARG A 172 3.84 2.00 8.70
CA ARG A 172 3.48 0.58 8.82
C ARG A 172 2.12 0.35 8.18
N VAL A 173 2.07 -0.57 7.23
CA VAL A 173 0.86 -1.03 6.54
C VAL A 173 0.68 -2.49 6.90
N GLU A 174 -0.15 -2.77 7.90
CA GLU A 174 -0.27 -4.12 8.45
C GLU A 174 -1.69 -4.61 8.67
N GLU A 175 -1.91 -5.90 8.46
CA GLU A 175 -3.20 -6.56 8.76
C GLU A 175 -4.38 -5.99 7.97
N ASN A 176 -4.16 -5.37 6.81
CA ASN A 176 -5.23 -4.86 5.95
C ASN A 176 -5.71 -5.94 4.96
N ALA A 177 -6.98 -5.88 4.59
CA ALA A 177 -7.54 -6.60 3.45
C ALA A 177 -7.70 -5.63 2.28
N ILE A 178 -6.97 -5.85 1.19
CA ILE A 178 -6.91 -4.93 0.04
C ILE A 178 -7.24 -5.71 -1.24
N HIS A 179 -8.33 -5.37 -1.92
CA HIS A 179 -8.76 -6.17 -3.07
C HIS A 179 -9.68 -5.47 -4.07
N HIS A 180 -9.89 -6.13 -5.22
CA HIS A 180 -10.80 -5.68 -6.28
C HIS A 180 -10.44 -4.27 -6.75
N SER A 181 -9.29 -4.15 -7.39
CA SER A 181 -8.81 -2.91 -7.96
C SER A 181 -8.98 -2.90 -9.48
N ARG A 182 -9.20 -1.72 -10.06
CA ARG A 182 -9.29 -1.56 -11.51
C ARG A 182 -8.77 -0.21 -11.97
N ALA A 183 -7.67 -0.19 -12.73
CA ALA A 183 -7.19 0.99 -13.44
C ALA A 183 -7.79 1.09 -14.85
N PHE A 184 -7.68 2.26 -15.47
CA PHE A 184 -7.95 2.46 -16.89
C PHE A 184 -6.97 1.67 -17.77
N TYR A 185 -5.67 1.85 -17.52
CA TYR A 185 -4.60 1.21 -18.30
C TYR A 185 -3.52 0.59 -17.40
N TYR A 186 -3.01 1.33 -16.41
CA TYR A 186 -1.90 0.91 -15.54
C TYR A 186 -2.06 1.36 -14.08
N GLY A 187 -1.39 0.68 -13.15
CA GLY A 187 -1.60 0.90 -11.73
C GLY A 187 -2.84 0.17 -11.21
N ALA A 188 -3.40 0.66 -10.09
CA ALA A 188 -4.35 -0.07 -9.23
C ALA A 188 -3.66 -1.14 -8.38
N ILE A 189 -2.65 -0.69 -7.67
CA ILE A 189 -1.74 -1.49 -6.85
C ILE A 189 -2.38 -1.76 -5.48
N GLY A 190 -1.96 -2.80 -4.77
CA GLY A 190 -2.40 -3.05 -3.40
C GLY A 190 -1.84 -2.00 -2.45
N VAL A 191 -0.51 -2.03 -2.28
CA VAL A 191 0.25 -1.04 -1.51
C VAL A 191 1.34 -0.41 -2.36
N TYR A 192 1.31 0.91 -2.49
CA TYR A 192 2.23 1.65 -3.34
C TYR A 192 2.95 2.73 -2.54
N SER A 193 4.26 2.57 -2.46
CA SER A 193 5.19 3.61 -2.05
C SER A 193 5.69 4.32 -3.29
N ASP A 194 5.09 5.45 -3.62
CA ASP A 194 5.49 6.28 -4.74
C ASP A 194 6.67 7.20 -4.38
N THR A 195 7.48 7.42 -5.40
CA THR A 195 8.59 8.35 -5.53
C THR A 195 9.43 8.57 -4.27
N ALA A 196 10.39 7.66 -4.08
CA ALA A 196 11.41 7.68 -3.03
C ALA A 196 10.91 7.56 -1.58
N ALA A 197 9.60 7.37 -1.37
CA ALA A 197 9.04 7.16 -0.06
C ALA A 197 9.69 5.94 0.63
N SER A 198 10.21 6.15 1.83
CA SER A 198 11.15 5.25 2.50
C SER A 198 10.70 4.85 3.90
N SER A 199 11.33 3.81 4.46
CA SER A 199 11.04 3.25 5.78
C SER A 199 9.60 2.73 5.92
N ILE A 200 9.10 2.06 4.88
CA ILE A 200 7.75 1.51 4.82
C ILE A 200 7.79 0.01 5.07
N LYS A 201 7.00 -0.47 6.03
CA LYS A 201 6.83 -1.90 6.33
C LYS A 201 5.43 -2.34 5.95
N VAL A 202 5.32 -3.27 5.00
CA VAL A 202 4.08 -3.86 4.50
C VAL A 202 4.02 -5.30 4.99
N THR A 203 3.22 -5.59 6.02
CA THR A 203 3.25 -6.90 6.66
C THR A 203 1.89 -7.48 6.99
N LYS A 204 1.73 -8.80 6.90
CA LYS A 204 0.51 -9.50 7.34
C LYS A 204 -0.77 -9.02 6.65
N ASN A 205 -0.71 -8.52 5.42
CA ASN A 205 -1.89 -8.11 4.68
C ASN A 205 -2.47 -9.28 3.86
N TRP A 206 -3.78 -9.26 3.61
CA TRP A 206 -4.41 -10.01 2.51
C TRP A 206 -4.52 -9.08 1.31
N ILE A 207 -3.82 -9.41 0.22
CA ILE A 207 -3.78 -8.59 -1.00
C ILE A 207 -4.21 -9.47 -2.17
N TYR A 208 -5.38 -9.22 -2.74
CA TYR A 208 -5.96 -10.18 -3.68
C TYR A 208 -6.84 -9.55 -4.75
N LYS A 209 -7.00 -10.24 -5.89
CA LYS A 209 -7.91 -9.82 -6.98
C LYS A 209 -7.65 -8.38 -7.45
N LEU A 210 -6.39 -8.05 -7.71
CA LEU A 210 -5.98 -6.73 -8.20
C LEU A 210 -5.76 -6.76 -9.72
N SER A 211 -5.92 -5.61 -10.39
CA SER A 211 -5.65 -5.48 -11.83
C SER A 211 -4.17 -5.24 -12.17
N ASP A 212 -3.32 -4.96 -11.19
CA ASP A 212 -1.86 -4.80 -11.34
C ASP A 212 -1.14 -5.50 -10.17
N CYS A 213 -0.19 -4.85 -9.50
CA CYS A 213 0.68 -5.52 -8.53
C CYS A 213 0.21 -5.45 -7.07
N ALA A 214 0.71 -6.39 -6.26
CA ALA A 214 0.39 -6.45 -4.85
C ALA A 214 1.10 -5.34 -4.07
N VAL A 215 2.40 -5.16 -4.32
CA VAL A 215 3.22 -4.12 -3.70
C VAL A 215 4.08 -3.46 -4.76
N ASN A 216 4.20 -2.13 -4.71
CA ASN A 216 5.16 -1.37 -5.50
C ASN A 216 5.99 -0.45 -4.61
N PHE A 217 7.32 -0.58 -4.69
CA PHE A 217 8.25 0.33 -4.04
C PHE A 217 8.99 1.14 -5.12
N HIS A 218 8.47 2.31 -5.43
CA HIS A 218 9.02 3.19 -6.45
C HIS A 218 10.14 4.04 -5.84
N CYS A 219 11.35 3.47 -5.83
CA CYS A 219 12.62 4.14 -5.53
C CYS A 219 12.90 4.57 -4.10
N GLY A 220 12.21 3.98 -3.13
CA GLY A 220 12.50 4.17 -1.72
C GLY A 220 13.63 3.31 -1.16
N GLN A 221 13.98 3.62 0.09
CA GLN A 221 14.91 2.88 0.94
C GLN A 221 14.21 2.27 2.14
N ASN A 222 14.80 1.21 2.66
CA ASN A 222 14.40 0.51 3.88
C ASN A 222 12.95 0.01 3.84
N ASN A 223 12.43 -0.18 2.63
CA ASN A 223 11.10 -0.67 2.39
C ASN A 223 11.09 -2.20 2.43
N ALA A 224 10.08 -2.78 3.05
CA ALA A 224 9.98 -4.23 3.15
C ALA A 224 8.53 -4.70 3.09
N ALA A 225 8.27 -5.68 2.24
CA ALA A 225 7.02 -6.41 2.15
C ALA A 225 7.22 -7.85 2.64
N VAL A 226 6.73 -8.13 3.85
CA VAL A 226 7.04 -9.38 4.57
C VAL A 226 5.79 -10.03 5.16
N ASN A 227 5.62 -11.34 4.99
CA ASN A 227 4.51 -12.10 5.59
C ASN A 227 3.13 -11.70 5.08
N ASN A 228 2.99 -11.39 3.79
CA ASN A 228 1.70 -11.09 3.16
C ASN A 228 1.12 -12.32 2.46
N MET A 229 -0.21 -12.42 2.46
CA MET A 229 -0.97 -13.39 1.66
C MET A 229 -1.40 -12.70 0.37
N ILE A 230 -0.88 -13.18 -0.77
CA ILE A 230 -1.09 -12.58 -2.07
C ILE A 230 -1.80 -13.59 -2.97
N TYR A 231 -3.03 -13.25 -3.40
CA TYR A 231 -3.76 -14.01 -4.42
C TYR A 231 -3.87 -13.18 -5.69
N HIS A 232 -2.98 -13.47 -6.63
CA HIS A 232 -2.73 -12.64 -7.80
C HIS A 232 -3.47 -13.16 -9.03
N THR A 233 -4.22 -12.27 -9.66
CA THR A 233 -5.09 -12.55 -10.82
C THR A 233 -4.74 -11.72 -12.04
N SER A 234 -3.78 -10.80 -11.94
CA SER A 234 -3.34 -9.98 -13.07
C SER A 234 -2.20 -10.65 -13.84
N ALA A 235 -2.19 -10.53 -15.16
CA ALA A 235 -1.04 -10.93 -15.98
C ALA A 235 0.14 -9.94 -15.88
N LYS A 236 0.07 -8.95 -14.98
CA LYS A 236 1.12 -7.96 -14.75
C LYS A 236 2.11 -8.47 -13.69
N ARG A 237 2.78 -7.53 -13.02
CA ARG A 237 3.82 -7.82 -12.02
C ARG A 237 3.20 -8.10 -10.65
N VAL A 238 3.85 -8.91 -9.83
CA VAL A 238 3.48 -9.12 -8.41
C VAL A 238 4.11 -8.05 -7.52
N PHE A 239 5.37 -7.70 -7.80
CA PHE A 239 6.17 -6.76 -7.04
C PHE A 239 6.79 -5.70 -7.96
N GLY A 240 6.37 -4.44 -7.81
CA GLY A 240 6.87 -3.30 -8.57
C GLY A 240 8.04 -2.60 -7.88
N LEU A 241 8.92 -1.99 -8.69
CA LEU A 241 10.09 -1.26 -8.25
C LEU A 241 10.16 0.12 -8.93
N CYS A 242 11.37 0.60 -9.16
CA CYS A 242 11.64 1.83 -9.89
C CYS A 242 11.40 1.76 -11.39
N ASN A 243 11.04 2.88 -12.00
CA ASN A 243 11.31 3.12 -13.42
C ASN A 243 12.57 3.99 -13.61
N ARG A 244 13.04 4.18 -14.86
CA ARG A 244 14.26 4.96 -15.17
C ARG A 244 14.09 6.47 -14.94
N SER A 245 12.85 6.94 -14.83
CA SER A 245 12.49 8.36 -14.89
C SER A 245 12.19 8.91 -13.50
N VAL A 246 13.23 9.14 -12.70
CA VAL A 246 13.04 9.79 -11.41
C VAL A 246 14.14 10.84 -11.22
N GLY A 247 13.79 12.08 -11.61
CA GLY A 247 14.46 13.35 -11.28
C GLY A 247 15.00 14.11 -12.52
N PRO A 248 14.81 15.44 -12.63
CA PRO A 248 15.36 16.26 -13.73
C PRO A 248 16.90 16.24 -13.81
N HIS A 249 17.57 15.73 -12.78
CA HIS A 249 19.03 15.58 -12.70
C HIS A 249 19.52 14.13 -12.88
N GLY A 250 18.63 13.18 -13.21
CA GLY A 250 19.00 11.81 -13.58
C GLY A 250 19.61 10.93 -12.49
N ARG A 251 19.66 11.37 -11.23
CA ARG A 251 20.24 10.60 -10.11
C ARG A 251 19.14 10.03 -9.21
N MET A 252 19.04 8.70 -9.18
CA MET A 252 18.16 7.98 -8.28
C MET A 252 18.86 7.74 -6.93
N PRO A 253 18.18 7.90 -5.78
CA PRO A 253 18.77 7.59 -4.49
C PRO A 253 19.14 6.10 -4.40
N LYS A 254 20.03 5.75 -3.46
CA LYS A 254 20.27 4.33 -3.13
C LYS A 254 18.92 3.65 -2.85
N GLN A 255 18.74 2.40 -3.27
CA GLN A 255 17.48 1.68 -3.08
C GLN A 255 17.74 0.48 -2.19
N THR A 256 16.90 0.27 -1.17
CA THR A 256 16.96 -0.91 -0.32
C THR A 256 15.55 -1.43 -0.09
N MET A 257 15.26 -2.60 -0.65
CA MET A 257 13.92 -3.17 -0.72
C MET A 257 13.98 -4.66 -0.40
N GLU A 258 13.02 -5.13 0.40
CA GLU A 258 12.86 -6.56 0.71
C GLU A 258 11.46 -7.05 0.32
N PHE A 259 11.40 -8.22 -0.32
CA PHE A 259 10.17 -8.96 -0.59
C PHE A 259 10.35 -10.41 -0.16
N SER A 260 9.99 -10.71 1.09
CA SER A 260 10.33 -12.00 1.70
C SER A 260 9.20 -12.60 2.53
N LYS A 261 9.24 -13.92 2.74
CA LYS A 261 8.25 -14.61 3.60
C LYS A 261 6.81 -14.35 3.17
N ASN A 262 6.54 -14.12 1.88
CA ASN A 262 5.19 -13.94 1.38
C ASN A 262 4.66 -15.29 0.85
N VAL A 263 3.34 -15.46 0.85
CA VAL A 263 2.67 -16.52 0.10
C VAL A 263 2.05 -15.89 -1.13
N ILE A 264 2.46 -16.36 -2.31
CA ILE A 264 2.03 -15.88 -3.60
C ILE A 264 1.32 -17.02 -4.33
N TYR A 265 0.00 -16.90 -4.44
CA TYR A 265 -0.82 -17.75 -5.27
C TYR A 265 -1.10 -17.03 -6.58
N LEU A 266 -0.69 -17.63 -7.70
CA LEU A 266 -0.87 -17.11 -9.05
C LEU A 266 -2.04 -17.86 -9.71
N ASN A 267 -3.16 -17.18 -9.89
CA ASN A 267 -4.37 -17.69 -10.56
C ASN A 267 -4.48 -17.13 -11.99
N VAL A 268 -3.36 -17.01 -12.69
CA VAL A 268 -3.29 -16.36 -14.01
C VAL A 268 -1.97 -16.74 -14.69
N THR A 269 -2.01 -16.90 -16.00
CA THR A 269 -0.82 -17.08 -16.84
C THR A 269 -0.25 -15.73 -17.27
N GLY A 270 1.06 -15.66 -17.46
CA GLY A 270 1.72 -14.43 -17.94
C GLY A 270 2.08 -13.41 -16.86
N ALA A 271 1.70 -13.64 -15.61
CA ALA A 271 2.20 -12.84 -14.50
C ALA A 271 3.74 -12.90 -14.41
N HIS A 272 4.32 -11.84 -13.87
CA HIS A 272 5.76 -11.73 -13.63
C HIS A 272 6.04 -11.31 -12.19
N LEU A 273 7.21 -11.65 -11.66
CA LEU A 273 7.62 -11.12 -10.36
C LEU A 273 7.77 -9.60 -10.45
N TYR A 274 8.38 -9.11 -11.52
CA TYR A 274 8.63 -7.69 -11.81
C TYR A 274 8.07 -7.30 -13.19
N GLY A 275 7.78 -6.01 -13.38
CA GLY A 275 7.42 -5.46 -14.68
C GLY A 275 8.64 -5.17 -15.55
N ARG A 276 8.44 -5.07 -16.88
CA ARG A 276 9.51 -4.75 -17.85
C ARG A 276 10.18 -3.40 -17.60
N GLY A 277 9.40 -2.42 -17.17
CA GLY A 277 9.90 -1.07 -16.84
C GLY A 277 10.60 -0.99 -15.49
N ASP A 278 10.51 -2.03 -14.65
CA ASP A 278 11.11 -2.01 -13.32
C ASP A 278 12.64 -2.09 -13.42
N LYS A 279 13.34 -1.33 -12.58
CA LYS A 279 14.81 -1.25 -12.53
C LYS A 279 15.31 -1.10 -11.10
N TRP A 280 16.62 -1.30 -10.92
CA TRP A 280 17.38 -0.91 -9.75
C TRP A 280 18.77 -0.48 -10.24
N ASN A 281 19.33 0.58 -9.64
CA ASN A 281 20.64 1.10 -10.06
C ASN A 281 21.78 0.65 -9.15
N ASN A 282 21.46 0.38 -7.89
CA ASN A 282 22.45 0.02 -6.87
C ASN A 282 22.32 -1.47 -6.60
N ASP A 283 21.69 -1.84 -5.49
CA ASP A 283 21.47 -3.22 -5.11
C ASP A 283 20.14 -3.75 -5.66
N ALA A 284 20.14 -4.99 -6.12
CA ALA A 284 18.90 -5.69 -6.45
C ALA A 284 18.06 -5.90 -5.16
N PRO A 285 16.71 -5.90 -5.25
CA PRO A 285 15.87 -6.16 -4.10
C PRO A 285 16.18 -7.52 -3.45
N THR A 286 16.14 -7.57 -2.14
CA THR A 286 16.26 -8.83 -1.40
C THR A 286 14.96 -9.63 -1.52
N VAL A 287 14.98 -10.69 -2.34
CA VAL A 287 13.86 -11.62 -2.48
C VAL A 287 14.25 -12.98 -1.92
N ARG A 288 13.47 -13.54 -0.98
CA ARG A 288 13.82 -14.80 -0.29
C ARG A 288 12.66 -15.40 0.48
N ARG A 289 12.71 -16.72 0.71
CA ARG A 289 11.80 -17.44 1.63
C ARG A 289 10.31 -17.25 1.31
N ASN A 290 9.98 -17.02 0.06
CA ASN A 290 8.60 -16.89 -0.41
C ASN A 290 8.03 -18.27 -0.75
N ASN A 291 6.73 -18.44 -0.59
CA ASN A 291 6.03 -19.61 -1.14
C ASN A 291 5.30 -19.18 -2.41
N TYR A 292 5.61 -19.83 -3.53
CA TYR A 292 4.94 -19.59 -4.80
C TYR A 292 4.09 -20.80 -5.17
N TYR A 293 2.90 -20.54 -5.71
CA TYR A 293 2.07 -21.55 -6.33
C TYR A 293 1.49 -21.02 -7.64
N PHE A 294 1.69 -21.77 -8.71
CA PHE A 294 1.21 -21.46 -10.05
C PHE A 294 0.05 -22.40 -10.35
N LYS A 295 -1.18 -21.87 -10.39
CA LYS A 295 -2.33 -22.68 -10.80
C LYS A 295 -2.22 -22.95 -12.30
N GLY A 296 -2.33 -24.22 -12.69
CA GLY A 296 -2.10 -24.62 -14.08
C GLY A 296 -0.64 -24.50 -14.50
N PHE A 297 0.28 -24.92 -13.61
CA PHE A 297 1.72 -24.80 -13.79
C PHE A 297 2.19 -25.23 -15.20
N SER A 298 3.03 -24.40 -15.82
CA SER A 298 3.89 -24.77 -16.93
C SER A 298 5.31 -24.26 -16.71
N GLN A 299 6.31 -25.00 -17.20
CA GLN A 299 7.72 -24.61 -17.07
C GLN A 299 7.98 -23.24 -17.72
N GLN A 300 7.35 -22.97 -18.87
CA GLN A 300 7.48 -21.69 -19.57
C GLN A 300 6.94 -20.53 -18.73
N GLN A 301 5.78 -20.68 -18.09
CA GLN A 301 5.23 -19.66 -17.19
C GLN A 301 6.15 -19.44 -16.00
N PHE A 302 6.64 -20.54 -15.41
CA PHE A 302 7.52 -20.51 -14.26
C PHE A 302 8.82 -19.75 -14.55
N ASP A 303 9.51 -20.07 -15.63
CA ASP A 303 10.74 -19.38 -16.01
C ASP A 303 10.49 -17.90 -16.33
N ARG A 304 9.44 -17.59 -17.13
CA ARG A 304 9.05 -16.21 -17.45
C ARG A 304 8.70 -15.37 -16.22
N PHE A 305 8.18 -15.99 -15.16
CA PHE A 305 7.83 -15.27 -13.95
C PHE A 305 9.05 -14.62 -13.30
N PHE A 306 10.18 -15.33 -13.26
CA PHE A 306 11.42 -14.87 -12.64
C PHE A 306 12.37 -14.17 -13.62
N SER A 307 12.04 -14.10 -14.91
CA SER A 307 13.03 -13.84 -15.97
C SER A 307 13.45 -12.38 -16.17
N LYS A 308 13.60 -11.59 -15.10
CA LYS A 308 14.00 -10.18 -15.25
C LYS A 308 15.45 -10.02 -15.71
N THR A 309 16.35 -10.80 -15.11
CA THR A 309 17.79 -10.73 -15.39
C THR A 309 18.32 -12.06 -15.95
N TYR A 310 17.67 -13.17 -15.63
CA TYR A 310 18.12 -14.51 -15.98
C TYR A 310 17.01 -15.29 -16.67
N ARG A 311 17.33 -16.19 -17.60
CA ARG A 311 16.31 -16.90 -18.39
C ARG A 311 15.64 -18.04 -17.64
N THR A 312 16.28 -18.60 -16.62
CA THR A 312 15.78 -19.78 -15.89
C THR A 312 15.69 -19.53 -14.39
N TRP A 313 14.82 -20.28 -13.71
CA TRP A 313 14.78 -20.31 -12.25
C TRP A 313 16.11 -20.70 -11.62
N ARG A 314 16.84 -21.66 -12.22
CA ARG A 314 18.13 -22.12 -11.69
C ARG A 314 19.13 -20.97 -11.60
N ASP A 315 19.21 -20.17 -12.65
CA ASP A 315 20.10 -19.00 -12.71
C ASP A 315 19.65 -17.91 -11.75
N TRP A 316 18.34 -17.62 -11.71
CA TRP A 316 17.75 -16.71 -10.72
C TRP A 316 18.12 -17.11 -9.29
N ASN A 317 17.97 -18.38 -8.94
CA ASN A 317 18.17 -18.84 -7.57
C ASN A 317 19.66 -19.00 -7.19
N ARG A 318 20.46 -19.61 -8.07
CA ARG A 318 21.86 -19.95 -7.77
C ARG A 318 22.84 -18.86 -8.17
N VAL A 319 22.73 -18.33 -9.39
CA VAL A 319 23.67 -17.34 -9.94
C VAL A 319 23.36 -15.96 -9.36
N ALA A 320 22.10 -15.52 -9.44
CA ALA A 320 21.68 -14.24 -8.86
C ALA A 320 21.58 -14.28 -7.32
N ARG A 321 21.64 -15.48 -6.72
CA ARG A 321 21.46 -15.74 -5.29
C ARG A 321 20.10 -15.24 -4.76
N MET A 322 19.09 -15.18 -5.62
CA MET A 322 17.74 -14.70 -5.30
C MET A 322 16.83 -15.84 -4.84
N ASP A 323 15.73 -15.49 -4.17
CA ASP A 323 14.71 -16.44 -3.72
C ASP A 323 15.26 -17.61 -2.88
N ARG A 324 16.38 -17.41 -2.17
CA ARG A 324 16.96 -18.43 -1.30
C ARG A 324 15.95 -18.87 -0.22
N GLY A 325 15.77 -20.18 -0.10
CA GLY A 325 14.81 -20.78 0.82
C GLY A 325 13.34 -20.56 0.45
N SER A 326 13.05 -20.03 -0.74
CA SER A 326 11.69 -20.02 -1.29
C SER A 326 11.26 -21.45 -1.66
N ILE A 327 9.96 -21.72 -1.59
CA ILE A 327 9.38 -23.04 -1.92
C ILE A 327 8.31 -22.89 -2.99
N ILE A 328 8.32 -23.79 -3.97
CA ILE A 328 7.29 -23.86 -5.02
C ILE A 328 6.32 -24.98 -4.64
N ALA A 329 5.21 -24.60 -4.02
CA ALA A 329 4.24 -25.57 -3.50
C ALA A 329 2.89 -24.92 -3.26
N ASN A 330 1.80 -25.67 -3.37
CA ASN A 330 0.46 -25.19 -3.04
C ASN A 330 0.42 -24.75 -1.56
N PRO A 331 0.02 -23.49 -1.26
CA PRO A 331 -0.08 -23.00 0.11
C PRO A 331 -1.18 -23.69 0.91
N ARG A 332 -2.07 -24.45 0.27
CA ARG A 332 -3.21 -25.14 0.87
C ARG A 332 -4.04 -24.16 1.71
N PHE A 333 -4.48 -23.08 1.06
CA PHE A 333 -5.44 -22.14 1.66
C PHE A 333 -6.70 -22.86 2.10
N VAL A 334 -7.35 -22.36 3.15
CA VAL A 334 -8.56 -22.98 3.72
C VAL A 334 -9.69 -23.01 2.69
N ASN A 335 -9.98 -21.87 2.04
CA ASN A 335 -11.00 -21.83 0.99
C ASN A 335 -10.78 -20.64 0.04
N VAL A 336 -10.08 -20.89 -1.07
CA VAL A 336 -9.76 -19.88 -2.07
C VAL A 336 -11.01 -19.30 -2.76
N ASN A 337 -12.08 -20.09 -2.92
CA ASN A 337 -13.31 -19.65 -3.59
C ASN A 337 -14.11 -18.66 -2.73
N ARG A 338 -13.90 -18.67 -1.41
CA ARG A 338 -14.53 -17.74 -0.45
C ARG A 338 -13.57 -16.69 0.08
N ASP A 339 -12.48 -16.42 -0.65
CA ASP A 339 -11.43 -15.47 -0.25
C ASP A 339 -10.82 -15.76 1.14
N ASP A 340 -10.83 -17.02 1.58
CA ASP A 340 -10.23 -17.45 2.84
C ASP A 340 -8.80 -17.95 2.61
N TYR A 341 -7.87 -16.99 2.67
CA TYR A 341 -6.44 -17.19 2.43
C TYR A 341 -5.65 -17.63 3.68
N ARG A 342 -6.32 -18.10 4.73
CA ARG A 342 -5.64 -18.70 5.88
C ARG A 342 -4.93 -19.98 5.45
N LEU A 343 -3.76 -20.25 6.02
CA LEU A 343 -3.01 -21.49 5.74
C LEU A 343 -3.61 -22.66 6.52
N SER A 344 -3.99 -23.73 5.83
CA SER A 344 -4.39 -24.99 6.48
C SER A 344 -3.26 -25.59 7.32
N LYS A 345 -3.58 -26.45 8.29
CA LYS A 345 -2.59 -27.10 9.17
C LYS A 345 -1.49 -27.85 8.40
N ARG A 346 -1.81 -28.40 7.22
CA ARG A 346 -0.89 -29.15 6.36
C ARG A 346 -0.19 -28.28 5.30
N SER A 347 -0.30 -26.96 5.40
CA SER A 347 0.34 -26.03 4.46
C SER A 347 1.87 -26.07 4.60
N PRO A 348 2.62 -26.20 3.49
CA PRO A 348 4.08 -26.18 3.51
C PRO A 348 4.62 -24.79 3.90
N ALA A 349 3.85 -23.72 3.66
CA ALA A 349 4.25 -22.35 3.97
C ALA A 349 4.29 -22.04 5.47
N ARG A 350 3.64 -22.85 6.31
CA ARG A 350 3.60 -22.66 7.79
C ARG A 350 4.97 -22.74 8.46
N LYS A 351 5.95 -23.39 7.83
CA LYS A 351 7.34 -23.44 8.35
C LYS A 351 8.11 -22.12 8.13
N MET A 352 7.61 -21.25 7.27
CA MET A 352 8.30 -20.03 6.85
C MET A 352 7.60 -18.75 7.31
N ILE A 353 6.27 -18.79 7.39
CA ILE A 353 5.43 -17.61 7.55
C ILE A 353 4.30 -17.87 8.56
N TRP A 354 3.79 -16.80 9.18
CA TRP A 354 2.60 -16.87 10.01
C TRP A 354 1.34 -16.77 9.13
N SER A 355 0.38 -17.65 9.39
CA SER A 355 -0.96 -17.49 8.83
C SER A 355 -1.56 -16.17 9.31
N VAL A 356 -2.28 -15.50 8.43
CA VAL A 356 -2.97 -14.24 8.71
C VAL A 356 -4.47 -14.50 8.67
N ASP A 357 -5.22 -14.12 9.71
CA ASP A 357 -6.69 -14.20 9.76
C ASP A 357 -7.27 -12.79 9.87
N LEU A 358 -7.80 -12.27 8.77
CA LEU A 358 -8.41 -10.94 8.70
C LEU A 358 -9.93 -11.00 8.54
N ARG A 359 -10.57 -12.13 8.86
CA ARG A 359 -12.04 -12.23 8.70
C ARG A 359 -12.78 -11.27 9.62
N ASN A 360 -12.19 -10.87 10.74
CA ASN A 360 -12.72 -9.81 11.59
C ASN A 360 -12.68 -8.42 10.92
N VAL A 361 -11.73 -8.18 10.02
CA VAL A 361 -11.66 -6.95 9.20
C VAL A 361 -12.77 -6.98 8.17
N VAL A 362 -12.90 -8.07 7.42
CA VAL A 362 -13.90 -8.22 6.35
C VAL A 362 -15.34 -8.33 6.89
N LYS A 363 -15.57 -8.91 8.07
CA LYS A 363 -16.92 -8.97 8.67
C LYS A 363 -17.42 -7.61 9.17
N ARG A 364 -16.51 -6.70 9.53
CA ARG A 364 -16.86 -5.40 10.13
C ARG A 364 -17.27 -4.36 9.09
N SER A 365 -17.03 -4.59 7.81
CA SER A 365 -17.37 -3.65 6.74
C SER A 365 -18.85 -3.67 6.37
N GLY A 366 -19.62 -4.68 6.77
CA GLY A 366 -21.00 -4.82 6.31
C GLY A 366 -21.13 -5.19 4.83
N ALA A 367 -20.01 -5.31 4.10
CA ALA A 367 -19.95 -5.89 2.78
C ALA A 367 -20.15 -7.40 2.92
N CYS A 368 -21.37 -7.87 2.67
CA CYS A 368 -21.68 -9.29 2.65
C CYS A 368 -20.79 -10.02 1.64
N PHE A 369 -20.24 -11.17 2.03
CA PHE A 369 -19.81 -12.18 1.09
C PHE A 369 -21.05 -12.60 0.30
N GLY A 370 -21.20 -12.09 -0.92
CA GLY A 370 -22.11 -12.63 -1.92
C GLY A 370 -21.64 -13.99 -2.41
#